data_AF-A0A848UUF0-F1
#
_entry.id   AF-A0A848UUF0-F1
#
_cell.length_a   1.000
_cell.length_b   1.000
_cell.length_c   1.000
_cell.angle_alpha   90.00
_cell.angle_beta   90.00
_cell.angle_gamma   90.00
#
_symmetry.space_group_name_H-M   'P 1'
#
loop_
_entity.id
_entity.type
_entity.pdbx_description
1 polymer ?
#
loop_
_entity_poly.entity_id
_entity_poly.type
_entity_poly.pdbx_seq_one_letter_code
_entity_poly.pdbx_strand_id
1 'polypeptide(L)' 'MRLIGTLLFLMSFSAAFAQPSDCIDESQIDPNMICTFIYDPVCGCDGVTYSNDCVA' A
#
# COMPACT_ATOMS: atom_id res chain seq x y z
N MET A 1 -31.51 -23.71 5.81
CA MET A 1 -30.28 -23.33 6.53
C MET A 1 -29.13 -22.85 5.63
N ARG A 2 -29.15 -23.09 4.30
CA ARG A 2 -28.13 -22.55 3.39
C ARG A 2 -28.34 -21.10 2.92
N LEU A 3 -29.53 -20.53 3.12
CA LEU A 3 -29.89 -19.17 2.66
C LEU A 3 -29.49 -18.04 3.63
N ILE A 4 -29.30 -18.33 4.92
CA ILE A 4 -28.85 -17.32 5.92
C ILE A 4 -27.33 -17.16 5.89
N GLY A 5 -26.59 -18.25 5.64
CA GLY A 5 -25.12 -18.22 5.56
C GLY A 5 -24.58 -17.49 4.32
N THR A 6 -25.34 -17.47 3.22
CA THR A 6 -24.96 -16.73 2.00
C THR A 6 -25.13 -15.22 2.12
N LEU A 7 -26.00 -14.73 3.01
CA LEU A 7 -26.15 -13.29 3.30
C LEU A 7 -25.03 -12.73 4.18
N LEU A 8 -24.54 -13.52 5.14
CA LEU A 8 -23.42 -13.13 6.01
C LEU A 8 -22.08 -13.12 5.27
N PHE A 9 -21.94 -13.92 4.22
CA PHE A 9 -20.71 -13.97 3.39
C PHE A 9 -20.61 -12.79 2.40
N LEU A 10 -21.72 -12.11 2.10
CA LEU A 10 -21.75 -10.94 1.21
C LEU A 10 -21.39 -9.63 1.92
N MET A 11 -21.48 -9.58 3.26
CA MET A 11 -21.14 -8.39 4.05
C MET A 11 -19.63 -8.29 4.38
N SER A 12 -18.87 -9.38 4.23
CA SER A 12 -17.43 -9.41 4.47
C SER A 12 -16.57 -9.42 3.19
N PHE A 13 -17.20 -9.52 2.01
CA PHE A 13 -16.53 -9.50 0.70
C PHE A 13 -16.51 -8.10 0.05
N SER A 14 -16.81 -7.04 0.81
CA SER A 14 -16.52 -5.68 0.39
C SER A 14 -15.09 -5.33 0.84
N ALA A 15 -14.14 -5.68 -0.03
CA ALA A 15 -12.75 -5.23 -0.03
C ALA A 15 -11.90 -5.56 1.21
N ALA A 16 -11.27 -6.75 1.19
CA ALA A 16 -9.94 -6.86 1.77
C ALA A 16 -9.00 -5.92 0.98
N PHE A 17 -8.82 -4.71 1.52
CA PHE A 17 -7.72 -3.76 1.25
C PHE A 17 -7.17 -3.77 -0.18
N ALA A 18 -7.92 -3.22 -1.14
CA ALA A 18 -7.24 -2.49 -2.21
C ALA A 18 -7.08 -1.07 -1.66
N GLN A 19 -6.06 -0.85 -0.81
CA GLN A 19 -5.54 0.50 -0.68
C GLN A 19 -4.49 0.67 -1.77
N PRO A 20 -4.84 1.30 -2.90
CA PRO A 20 -3.95 2.36 -3.33
C PRO A 20 -4.06 3.41 -2.22
N SER A 21 -3.26 3.27 -1.16
CA SER A 21 -2.82 4.49 -0.51
C SER A 21 -2.12 5.23 -1.63
N ASP A 22 -2.58 6.42 -1.99
CA ASP A 22 -1.97 7.24 -3.05
C ASP A 22 -0.53 7.70 -2.70
N CYS A 23 0.11 7.02 -1.74
CA CYS A 23 1.35 7.38 -1.10
C CYS A 23 2.10 6.14 -0.56
N ILE A 24 3.43 6.25 -0.47
CA ILE A 24 4.35 5.25 0.10
C ILE A 24 4.49 5.48 1.61
N ASP A 25 4.38 4.40 2.40
CA ASP A 25 4.50 4.46 3.86
C ASP A 25 5.97 4.27 4.30
N GLU A 26 6.55 5.33 4.82
CA GLU A 26 7.95 5.38 5.27
C GLU A 26 8.29 4.36 6.36
N SER A 27 7.29 3.90 7.12
CA SER A 27 7.52 2.90 8.17
C SER A 27 7.94 1.54 7.62
N GLN A 28 7.77 1.31 6.32
CA GLN A 28 8.11 0.07 5.63
C GLN A 28 9.47 0.13 4.91
N ILE A 29 10.20 1.25 4.97
CA ILE A 29 11.51 1.41 4.34
C ILE A 29 12.58 0.69 5.14
N ASP A 30 13.44 -0.07 4.45
CA ASP A 30 14.68 -0.58 5.04
C ASP A 30 15.84 0.40 4.79
N PRO A 31 16.32 1.13 5.81
CA PRO A 31 17.42 2.08 5.64
C PRO A 31 18.78 1.42 5.35
N ASN A 32 18.87 0.09 5.43
CA ASN A 32 20.10 -0.67 5.17
C ASN A 32 20.12 -1.28 3.76
N MET A 33 19.04 -1.14 2.98
CA MET A 33 19.01 -1.67 1.62
C MET A 33 19.86 -0.82 0.67
N ILE A 34 20.50 -1.47 -0.30
CA ILE A 34 21.24 -0.76 -1.35
C ILE A 34 20.27 -0.40 -2.48
N CYS A 35 20.01 0.89 -2.65
CA CYS A 35 19.16 1.40 -3.70
C CYS A 35 19.91 1.71 -5.00
N THR A 36 19.21 1.58 -6.12
CA THR A 36 19.72 2.09 -7.40
C THR A 36 19.62 3.61 -7.45
N PHE A 37 20.45 4.24 -8.29
CA PHE A 37 20.41 5.69 -8.54
C PHE A 37 19.47 6.07 -9.69
N ILE A 38 18.46 5.23 -9.97
CA ILE A 38 17.43 5.56 -10.97
C ILE A 38 16.54 6.65 -10.36
N TYR A 39 16.32 7.71 -11.14
CA TYR A 39 15.38 8.76 -10.77
C TYR A 39 14.00 8.42 -11.32
N ASP A 40 13.08 8.04 -10.43
CA ASP A 40 11.68 7.72 -10.73
C ASP A 40 10.82 8.20 -9.55
N PRO A 41 10.47 9.50 -9.50
CA PRO A 41 10.01 10.14 -8.28
C PRO A 41 8.63 9.64 -7.82
N VAL A 42 8.50 9.41 -6.52
CA VAL A 42 7.26 8.94 -5.87
C VAL A 42 6.87 9.83 -4.71
N CYS A 43 5.58 9.80 -4.31
CA CYS A 43 5.04 10.58 -3.21
C CYS A 43 4.93 9.72 -1.93
N GLY A 44 5.55 10.16 -0.84
CA GLY A 44 5.40 9.55 0.50
C GLY A 44 4.10 9.97 1.17
N CYS A 45 3.66 9.21 2.18
CA CYS A 45 2.45 9.51 2.95
C CYS A 45 2.62 10.72 3.89
N ASP A 46 3.86 11.18 4.05
CA ASP A 46 4.23 12.43 4.71
C ASP A 46 4.11 13.67 3.77
N GLY A 47 3.88 13.44 2.47
CA GLY A 47 3.82 14.46 1.43
C GLY A 47 5.17 14.87 0.84
N VAL A 48 6.27 14.17 1.18
CA VAL A 48 7.59 14.39 0.57
C VAL A 48 7.70 13.59 -0.73
N THR A 49 8.34 14.20 -1.73
CA THR A 49 8.70 13.51 -2.97
C THR A 49 10.07 12.88 -2.81
N TYR A 50 10.13 11.55 -2.99
CA TYR A 50 11.34 10.76 -2.92
C TYR A 50 11.92 10.51 -4.32
N SER A 51 13.23 10.28 -4.40
CA SER A 51 13.92 10.13 -5.69
C SER A 51 13.59 8.83 -6.42
N ASN A 52 13.21 7.79 -5.67
CA ASN A 52 12.66 6.53 -6.15
C ASN A 52 11.95 5.80 -5.01
N ASP A 53 11.19 4.77 -5.37
CA ASP A 53 10.47 3.86 -4.46
C ASP A 53 11.35 3.18 -3.41
N CYS A 54 12.62 2.94 -3.72
CA CYS A 54 13.56 2.29 -2.80
C CYS A 54 13.94 3.16 -1.59
N VAL A 55 13.93 4.48 -1.75
CA VAL A 55 14.28 5.45 -0.68
C VAL A 55 13.06 6.16 -0.09
N ALA A 56 11.85 5.76 -0.48
CA ALA A 56 10.57 6.41 -0.19
C ALA A 56 9.73 5.69 0.83
#